data_AF-A0A8J2YNN2-F1
#
_entry.id   AF-A0A8J2YNN2-F1
#
_cell.length_a   1.000
_cell.length_b   1.000
_cell.length_c   1.000
_cell.angle_alpha   90.00
_cell.angle_beta   90.00
_cell.angle_gamma   90.00
#
_symmetry.space_group_name_H-M   'P 1'
#
loop_
_entity.id
_entity.type
_entity.pdbx_description
1 polymer ?
#
loop_
_entity_poly.entity_id
_entity_poly.type
_entity_poly.pdbx_seq_one_letter_code
_entity_poly.pdbx_strand_id
1 'polypeptide(L)' 'MLLKKLSADKHITIAYRTNHDTVRTVKGHVRNINLIEQKLSIKDEEKTYTIDLSCIKHID' A
#
# COMPACT_ATOMS: atom_id res chain seq x y z
N MET A 1 -6.61 -13.23 1.90
CA MET A 1 -7.41 -12.01 1.60
C MET A 1 -6.54 -10.79 1.86
N LEU A 2 -6.23 -10.00 0.83
CA LEU A 2 -5.27 -8.88 0.89
C LEU A 2 -5.62 -7.85 1.99
N LEU A 3 -6.91 -7.55 2.13
CA LEU A 3 -7.42 -6.59 3.13
C LEU A 3 -7.10 -7.00 4.57
N LYS A 4 -7.12 -8.31 4.89
CA LYS A 4 -6.77 -8.77 6.25
C LYS A 4 -5.31 -8.49 6.62
N LYS A 5 -4.40 -8.51 5.63
CA LYS A 5 -2.99 -8.14 5.85
C LYS A 5 -2.82 -6.63 6.04
N LEU A 6 -3.62 -5.84 5.33
CA LEU A 6 -3.63 -4.37 5.43
C LEU A 6 -4.26 -3.85 6.72
N SER A 7 -5.18 -4.61 7.32
CA SER A 7 -5.81 -4.25 8.60
C SER A 7 -5.00 -4.67 9.82
N ALA A 8 -3.93 -5.43 9.65
CA ALA A 8 -3.01 -5.68 10.74
C ALA A 8 -2.21 -4.40 10.97
N ASP A 9 -2.28 -3.82 12.17
CA ASP A 9 -1.44 -2.69 12.58
C ASP A 9 0.01 -3.15 12.72
N LYS A 10 0.60 -3.48 11.58
CA LYS A 10 1.92 -4.04 11.42
C LYS A 10 2.63 -3.22 10.36
N HIS A 11 3.94 -3.14 10.52
CA HIS A 11 4.80 -2.57 9.52
C HIS A 11 4.84 -3.54 8.33
N ILE A 12 4.24 -3.15 7.19
CA ILE A 12 4.11 -4.01 6.01
C ILE A 12 4.96 -3.49 4.86
N THR A 13 5.31 -4.39 3.94
CA THR A 13 5.98 -4.02 2.69
C THR A 13 5.03 -4.24 1.52
N ILE A 14 4.83 -3.22 0.69
CA ILE A 14 3.95 -3.29 -0.48
C ILE A 14 4.77 -3.10 -1.74
N ALA A 15 4.69 -4.10 -2.62
CA ALA A 15 5.15 -3.98 -4.00
C ALA A 15 3.97 -3.54 -4.88
N TYR A 16 4.14 -2.43 -5.61
CA TYR A 16 3.13 -1.87 -6.50
C TYR A 16 3.74 -1.46 -7.84
N ARG A 17 2.95 -1.56 -8.91
CA ARG A 17 3.34 -1.15 -10.25
C ARG A 17 3.08 0.35 -10.43
N THR A 18 4.03 1.06 -11.02
CA THR A 18 3.83 2.45 -11.44
C THR A 18 3.40 2.52 -12.91
N ASN A 19 2.93 3.68 -13.34
CA ASN A 19 2.47 3.93 -14.72
C ASN A 19 3.51 3.58 -15.81
N HIS A 20 4.79 3.47 -15.44
CA HIS A 20 5.89 3.15 -16.36
C HIS A 20 6.28 1.65 -16.33
N ASP A 21 5.32 0.79 -15.98
CA ASP A 21 5.45 -0.67 -15.77
C ASP A 21 6.46 -1.12 -14.71
N THR A 22 7.11 -0.16 -14.03
CA THR A 22 8.13 -0.44 -13.03
C THR A 22 7.50 -0.87 -11.71
N VAL A 23 8.00 -1.94 -11.11
CA VAL A 23 7.60 -2.34 -9.76
C VAL A 23 8.42 -1.54 -8.74
N ARG A 24 7.74 -0.86 -7.83
CA ARG A 24 8.33 -0.18 -6.68
C ARG A 24 7.85 -0.83 -5.39
N THR A 25 8.65 -0.69 -4.36
CA THR A 25 8.32 -1.16 -3.01
C THR A 25 8.25 0.02 -2.06
N VAL A 26 7.24 0.04 -1.21
CA VAL A 26 7.15 0.94 -0.06
C VAL A 26 7.01 0.11 1.21
N LYS A 27 7.61 0.59 2.29
CA LYS A 27 7.46 0.02 3.61
C LYS A 27 6.77 1.06 4.50
N GLY A 28 5.90 0.62 5.40
CA GLY A 28 5.21 1.53 6.31
C GLY A 28 3.98 0.91 6.96
N HIS A 29 3.32 1.69 7.80
CA HIS A 29 2.08 1.30 8.45
C HIS A 29 0.89 1.73 7.59
N VAL A 30 -0.14 0.87 7.51
CA VAL A 30 -1.39 1.26 6.85
C VAL A 30 -2.07 2.33 7.68
N ARG A 31 -2.20 3.52 7.11
CA ARG A 31 -2.86 4.65 7.76
C ARG A 31 -4.35 4.69 7.43
N ASN A 32 -4.70 4.43 6.18
CA ASN A 32 -6.08 4.46 5.71
C ASN A 32 -6.26 3.59 4.46
N ILE A 33 -7.43 2.98 4.32
CA ILE A 33 -7.85 2.25 3.12
C ILE A 33 -9.18 2.86 2.66
N ASN A 34 -9.17 3.60 1.55
CA ASN A 34 -10.40 4.07 0.92
C ASN A 34 -10.82 3.08 -0.17
N LEU A 35 -11.80 2.23 0.15
CA LEU A 35 -12.32 1.24 -0.80
C LEU A 35 -13.17 1.85 -1.91
N ILE A 36 -13.76 3.04 -1.68
CA ILE A 36 -14.59 3.74 -2.68
C ILE A 36 -13.69 4.33 -3.77
N GLU A 37 -12.64 5.05 -3.36
CA GLU A 37 -11.64 5.61 -4.28
C GLU A 37 -10.59 4.59 -4.74
N GLN A 38 -10.62 3.37 -4.19
CA GLN A 38 -9.61 2.33 -4.39
C GLN A 38 -8.17 2.78 -4.08
N LYS A 39 -7.99 3.56 -3.00
CA LYS A 39 -6.69 4.09 -2.57
C LYS A 39 -6.26 3.53 -1.23
N LEU A 40 -4.97 3.29 -1.09
CA LEU A 40 -4.29 2.88 0.14
C LEU A 40 -3.28 3.95 0.54
N SER A 41 -3.39 4.41 1.79
CA SER A 41 -2.41 5.32 2.37
C SER A 41 -1.49 4.59 3.33
N ILE A 42 -0.19 4.67 3.08
CA ILE A 42 0.87 4.08 3.91
C ILE A 42 1.69 5.20 4.49
N LYS A 43 1.92 5.16 5.80
CA LYS A 43 2.80 6.10 6.48
C LYS A 43 4.10 5.40 6.85
N ASP A 44 5.19 5.88 6.27
CA ASP A 44 6.55 5.69 6.75
C ASP A 44 6.88 6.79 7.78
N GLU A 45 8.00 6.69 8.52
CA GLU A 45 8.32 7.55 9.66
C GLU A 45 8.14 9.04 9.35
N GLU A 46 8.55 9.48 8.15
CA GLU A 46 8.47 10.89 7.74
C GLU A 46 7.48 11.19 6.60
N LYS A 47 7.00 10.17 5.86
CA LYS A 47 6.24 10.39 4.61
C LYS A 47 5.00 9.51 4.51
N THR A 48 3.92 10.10 3.99
CA THR A 48 2.72 9.35 3.61
C THR A 48 2.71 9.13 2.10
N TYR A 49 2.56 7.87 1.70
CA TYR A 49 2.42 7.43 0.32
C TYR A 49 0.98 7.02 0.06
N THR A 50 0.46 7.37 -1.11
CA THR A 50 -0.86 6.92 -1.58
C THR A 50 -0.66 6.04 -2.81
N ILE A 51 -1.26 4.85 -2.77
CA ILE A 51 -1.13 3.82 -3.80
C ILE A 51 -2.53 3.37 -4.21
N ASP A 52 -2.79 3.25 -5.50
CA ASP A 52 -4.03 2.66 -5.98
C ASP A 52 -4.02 1.14 -5.72
N LEU A 53 -5.11 0.62 -5.16
CA LEU A 53 -5.25 -0.79 -4.81
C LEU A 53 -5.07 -1.71 -6.03
N SER A 54 -5.48 -1.24 -7.22
CA SER A 54 -5.32 -1.96 -8.49
C SER A 54 -3.86 -2.15 -8.91
N CYS A 55 -2.97 -1.29 -8.42
CA CYS A 55 -1.55 -1.32 -8.73
C CYS A 55 -0.76 -2.26 -7.80
N ILE A 56 -1.37 -2.73 -6.71
CA ILE A 56 -0.70 -3.61 -5.74
C ILE A 56 -0.46 -4.99 -6.35
N LYS A 57 0.81 -5.41 -6.37
CA LYS A 57 1.23 -6.73 -6.83
C LYS A 57 1.39 -7.70 -5.68
N HIS A 58 1.96 -7.25 -4.57
CA HIS A 58 2.27 -8.10 -3.43
C HIS A 58 2.28 -7.31 -2.12
N ILE A 59 1.91 -7.99 -1.02
CA ILE A 59 2.00 -7.48 0.35
C ILE A 59 2.65 -8.54 1.21
N ASP A 60 3.78 -8.17 1.81
CA ASP A 60 4.52 -8.97 2.79
C ASP A 60 4.26 -8.45 4.21
#